data_AF-A0A662MFC5-F1
#
_entry.id   AF-A0A662MFC5-F1
#
_cell.length_a   1.000
_cell.length_b   1.000
_cell.length_c   1.000
_cell.angle_alpha   90.00
_cell.angle_beta   90.00
_cell.angle_gamma   90.00
#
_symmetry.space_group_name_H-M   'P 1'
#
loop_
_entity.id
_entity.type
_entity.pdbx_description
1 polymer ?
#
loop_
_entity_poly.entity_id
_entity_poly.type
_entity_poly.pdbx_seq_one_letter_code
_entity_poly.pdbx_strand_id
1 'polypeptide(L)'
;GNLSKGFIFDAHSYSFRDKEKKVGYTETIARTLDPSELETTSNIIFVEKNAAATRLVEMGFSELTNSCIVTAGGNFNRAIWFLTDRYKDKKNLIYLVDGDVYGDSCL
;
A
#
# COMPACT_ATOMS: atom_id res chain seq x y z
N GLY A 1 -2.60 8.97 17.96
CA GLY A 1 -3.26 7.66 18.06
C GLY A 1 -2.36 6.62 17.44
N ASN A 2 -2.25 5.43 18.03
CA ASN A 2 -1.39 4.37 17.49
C ASN A 2 -1.84 4.05 16.06
N LEU A 3 -0.99 4.37 15.08
CA LEU A 3 -1.14 3.87 13.71
C LEU A 3 -1.25 2.35 13.81
N SER A 4 -2.19 1.77 13.06
CA SER A 4 -2.15 0.34 12.74
C SER A 4 -0.74 -0.01 12.26
N LYS A 5 -0.26 -1.23 12.54
CA LYS A 5 1.11 -1.64 12.18
C LYS A 5 1.47 -1.36 10.70
N GLY A 6 0.47 -1.31 9.81
CA GLY A 6 0.59 -0.92 8.42
C GLY A 6 -0.19 0.33 8.01
N PHE A 7 0.08 0.84 6.80
CA PHE A 7 -0.55 2.03 6.23
C PHE A 7 -0.73 1.93 4.71
N ILE A 8 -1.63 2.76 4.19
CA ILE A 8 -1.80 3.06 2.76
C ILE A 8 -1.48 4.53 2.54
N PHE A 9 -0.75 4.83 1.46
CA PHE A 9 -0.34 6.16 1.08
C PHE A 9 -0.39 6.33 -0.44
N ASP A 10 -0.93 7.45 -0.89
CA ASP A 10 -0.95 7.82 -2.29
C ASP A 10 -0.87 9.35 -2.43
N ALA A 11 0.17 9.84 -3.11
CA ALA A 11 0.34 11.28 -3.33
C ALA A 11 -0.65 11.87 -4.34
N HIS A 12 -1.33 11.03 -5.13
CA HIS A 12 -2.17 11.44 -6.27
C HIS A 12 -3.66 11.48 -5.93
N SER A 13 -4.06 10.81 -4.85
CA SER A 13 -5.45 10.78 -4.36
C SER A 13 -5.85 12.09 -3.70
N TYR A 14 -7.10 12.51 -3.92
CA TYR A 14 -7.67 13.68 -3.28
C TYR A 14 -7.82 13.52 -1.76
N SER A 15 -8.14 12.32 -1.27
CA SER A 15 -8.31 12.05 0.17
C SER A 15 -7.00 11.70 0.88
N PHE A 16 -6.00 11.18 0.15
CA PHE A 16 -4.66 10.87 0.68
C PHE A 16 -3.63 12.01 0.47
N ARG A 17 -4.05 13.15 -0.11
CA ARG A 17 -3.20 14.33 -0.42
C ARG A 17 -2.52 15.00 0.77
N ASP A 18 -2.93 14.67 1.99
CA ASP A 18 -2.28 15.12 3.20
C ASP A 18 -1.02 14.27 3.43
N LYS A 19 0.16 14.81 3.07
CA LYS A 19 1.46 14.14 3.17
C LYS A 19 1.79 13.65 4.59
N GLU A 20 1.11 14.16 5.63
CA GLU A 20 1.24 13.70 7.01
C GLU A 20 0.29 12.55 7.38
N LYS A 21 -0.77 12.30 6.59
CA LYS A 21 -1.76 11.23 6.82
C LYS A 21 -1.42 9.97 6.05
N LYS A 22 -0.40 9.25 6.53
CA LYS A 22 -0.38 7.79 6.35
C LYS A 22 -1.68 7.24 6.95
N VAL A 23 -2.59 6.73 6.12
CA VAL A 23 -3.86 6.20 6.63
C VAL A 23 -3.61 4.80 7.13
N GLY A 24 -4.05 4.52 8.36
CA GLY A 24 -3.89 3.20 8.95
C GLY A 24 -4.55 2.12 8.08
N TYR A 25 -3.75 1.17 7.59
CA TYR A 25 -4.25 0.14 6.71
C TYR A 25 -4.79 -1.05 7.52
N THR A 26 -6.08 -1.30 7.35
CA THR A 26 -6.85 -2.32 8.06
C THR A 26 -7.70 -3.10 7.07
N GLU A 27 -8.24 -4.25 7.47
CA GLU A 27 -9.19 -4.99 6.62
C GLU A 27 -10.43 -4.16 6.26
N THR A 28 -10.90 -3.32 7.17
CA THR A 28 -12.03 -2.42 6.91
C THR A 28 -11.69 -1.48 5.76
N ILE A 29 -10.55 -0.79 5.83
CA ILE A 29 -10.09 0.10 4.75
C ILE A 29 -9.93 -0.67 3.44
N ALA A 30 -9.32 -1.86 3.46
CA ALA A 30 -9.17 -2.69 2.26
C ALA A 30 -10.51 -3.04 1.58
N ARG A 31 -11.57 -3.21 2.38
CA ARG A 31 -12.93 -3.53 1.89
C ARG A 31 -13.70 -2.29 1.46
N THR A 32 -13.55 -1.18 2.15
CA THR A 32 -14.38 0.02 1.94
C THR A 32 -13.70 1.10 1.11
N LEU A 33 -12.43 0.94 0.72
CA LEU A 33 -11.72 1.90 -0.11
C LEU A 33 -12.46 2.14 -1.43
N ASP A 34 -12.90 3.37 -1.66
CA ASP A 34 -13.56 3.74 -2.90
C ASP A 34 -12.57 3.61 -4.08
N PRO A 35 -12.94 2.92 -5.18
CA PRO A 35 -12.08 2.81 -6.35
C PRO A 35 -11.61 4.14 -6.96
N SER A 36 -12.41 5.20 -6.82
CA SER A 36 -12.05 6.55 -7.29
C SER A 36 -10.81 7.12 -6.59
N GLU A 37 -10.51 6.66 -5.38
CA GLU A 37 -9.34 7.11 -4.63
C GLU A 37 -8.02 6.76 -5.33
N LEU A 38 -7.98 5.65 -6.06
CA LEU A 38 -6.78 5.18 -6.77
C LEU A 38 -6.96 5.27 -8.29
N GLU A 39 -7.89 6.09 -8.78
CA GLU A 39 -8.25 6.16 -10.20
C GLU A 39 -7.06 6.60 -11.07
N THR A 40 -6.38 7.66 -10.65
CA THR A 40 -5.23 8.27 -11.35
C THR A 40 -3.93 7.49 -11.17
N THR A 41 -3.86 6.64 -10.16
CA THR A 41 -2.68 5.86 -9.78
C THR A 41 -2.43 4.73 -10.76
N SER A 42 -1.20 4.53 -11.22
CA SER A 42 -0.87 3.46 -12.18
C SER A 42 -0.49 2.15 -11.49
N ASN A 43 0.26 2.24 -10.38
CA ASN A 43 0.82 1.08 -9.70
C ASN A 43 0.36 1.01 -8.25
N ILE A 44 0.24 -0.20 -7.73
CA ILE A 44 0.06 -0.45 -6.29
C ILE A 44 1.25 -1.28 -5.83
N ILE A 45 2.00 -0.75 -4.87
CA ILE A 45 3.21 -1.36 -4.33
C ILE A 45 2.91 -1.85 -2.93
N PHE A 46 2.87 -3.16 -2.76
CA PHE A 46 2.75 -3.83 -1.48
C PHE A 46 4.14 -4.05 -0.89
N VAL A 47 4.38 -3.50 0.29
CA VAL A 47 5.67 -3.57 0.99
C VAL A 47 5.48 -4.28 2.31
N GLU A 48 6.21 -5.38 2.51
CA GLU A 48 6.13 -6.19 3.72
C GLU A 48 6.54 -5.37 4.96
N LYS A 49 7.75 -4.79 4.92
CA LYS A 49 8.32 -4.05 6.05
C LYS A 49 7.86 -2.60 6.12
N ASN A 50 7.29 -2.22 7.25
CA ASN A 50 6.87 -0.84 7.52
C ASN A 50 8.01 0.18 7.38
N ALA A 51 9.23 -0.18 7.83
CA ALA A 51 10.39 0.71 7.73
C ALA A 51 10.76 1.03 6.27
N ALA A 52 10.70 0.03 5.39
CA ALA A 52 10.95 0.22 3.96
C ALA A 52 9.82 1.05 3.31
N ALA A 53 8.56 0.74 3.63
CA ALA A 53 7.42 1.51 3.14
C ALA A 53 7.51 2.99 3.55
N THR A 54 7.88 3.26 4.80
CA THR A 54 8.05 4.62 5.32
C THR A 54 9.15 5.38 4.58
N ARG A 55 10.31 4.75 4.35
CA ARG A 55 11.40 5.33 3.55
C ARG A 55 10.94 5.71 2.13
N LEU A 56 10.17 4.84 1.46
CA LEU A 56 9.65 5.13 0.12
C LEU A 56 8.71 6.35 0.10
N VAL A 57 7.85 6.48 1.12
CA VAL A 57 6.98 7.66 1.28
C VAL A 57 7.81 8.92 1.49
N GLU A 58 8.79 8.89 2.40
CA GLU A 58 9.66 10.03 2.72
C GLU A 58 10.50 10.49 1.52
N MET A 59 10.89 9.57 0.64
CA MET A 59 11.60 9.88 -0.60
C MET A 59 10.69 10.43 -1.71
N GLY A 60 9.38 10.55 -1.49
CA GLY A 60 8.43 10.98 -2.51
C GLY A 60 8.23 9.96 -3.64
N PHE A 61 8.53 8.68 -3.39
CA PHE A 61 8.53 7.64 -4.42
C PHE A 61 7.15 7.46 -5.08
N SER A 62 6.08 7.58 -4.28
CA SER A 62 4.69 7.56 -4.76
C SER A 62 4.43 8.61 -5.83
N GLU A 63 4.91 9.84 -5.62
CA GLU A 63 4.78 10.97 -6.55
C GLU A 63 5.60 10.72 -7.83
N LEU A 64 6.86 10.31 -7.68
CA LEU A 64 7.80 10.07 -8.78
C LEU A 64 7.37 8.94 -9.72
N THR A 65 6.68 7.93 -9.20
CA THR A 65 6.37 6.70 -9.95
C THR A 65 4.88 6.50 -10.24
N ASN A 66 4.03 7.47 -9.89
CA ASN A 66 2.57 7.34 -9.96
C ASN A 66 2.04 6.07 -9.29
N SER A 67 2.45 5.87 -8.03
CA SER A 67 2.21 4.63 -7.29
C SER A 67 1.56 4.87 -5.94
N CYS A 68 0.64 3.98 -5.55
CA CYS A 68 0.17 3.86 -4.18
C CYS A 68 1.08 2.89 -3.41
N ILE A 69 1.48 3.25 -2.19
CA ILE A 69 2.32 2.44 -1.31
C ILE A 69 1.42 1.88 -0.21
N VAL A 70 1.42 0.55 -0.06
CA VAL A 70 0.61 -0.18 0.92
C VAL A 70 1.51 -1.09 1.73
N THR A 71 1.33 -1.12 3.05
CA THR A 71 1.99 -2.07 3.93
C THR A 71 1.04 -2.58 5.00
N ALA A 72 1.18 -3.84 5.39
CA ALA A 72 0.51 -4.43 6.56
C ALA A 72 1.35 -4.30 7.84
N GLY A 73 2.60 -3.84 7.73
CA GLY A 73 3.54 -3.74 8.85
C GLY A 73 4.16 -5.07 9.26
N GLY A 74 4.40 -5.95 8.29
CA GLY A 74 4.84 -7.34 8.44
C GLY A 74 4.27 -8.17 7.29
N ASN A 75 4.15 -9.48 7.51
CA ASN A 75 3.63 -10.44 6.53
C ASN A 75 2.31 -9.97 5.91
N PHE A 76 2.14 -10.25 4.62
CA PHE A 76 0.88 -9.96 3.95
C PHE A 76 -0.27 -10.73 4.59
N ASN A 77 -1.35 -10.00 4.81
CA ASN A 77 -2.54 -10.51 5.50
C ASN A 77 -3.76 -10.37 4.59
N ARG A 78 -4.92 -10.77 5.09
CA ARG A 78 -6.19 -10.74 4.35
C ARG A 78 -6.53 -9.37 3.75
N ALA A 79 -6.11 -8.27 4.40
CA ALA A 79 -6.33 -6.92 3.87
C ALA A 79 -5.58 -6.69 2.55
N ILE A 80 -4.35 -7.19 2.42
CA ILE A 80 -3.57 -7.10 1.18
C ILE A 80 -4.25 -7.89 0.05
N TRP A 81 -4.76 -9.09 0.36
CA TRP A 81 -5.46 -9.94 -0.59
C TRP A 81 -6.75 -9.31 -1.13
N PHE A 82 -7.52 -8.59 -0.30
CA PHE A 82 -8.71 -7.87 -0.77
C PHE A 82 -8.38 -6.78 -1.79
N LEU A 83 -7.29 -6.05 -1.57
CA LEU A 83 -6.87 -4.99 -2.48
C LEU A 83 -6.27 -5.58 -3.77
N THR A 84 -5.50 -6.66 -3.64
CA THR A 84 -4.98 -7.44 -4.76
C THR A 84 -6.12 -7.91 -5.66
N ASP A 85 -7.11 -8.62 -5.12
CA ASP A 85 -8.22 -9.17 -5.91
C ASP A 85 -9.03 -8.07 -6.61
N ARG A 86 -9.21 -6.92 -5.96
CA ARG A 86 -9.93 -5.76 -6.50
C ARG A 86 -9.25 -5.10 -7.70
N TYR A 87 -7.92 -5.07 -7.70
CA TYR A 87 -7.12 -4.28 -8.65
C TYR A 87 -6.23 -5.09 -9.58
N LYS A 88 -6.16 -6.43 -9.44
CA LYS A 88 -5.32 -7.32 -10.25
C LYS A 88 -5.49 -7.14 -11.77
N ASP A 89 -6.71 -6.79 -12.22
CA ASP A 89 -7.02 -6.59 -13.64
C ASP A 89 -7.06 -5.11 -14.05
N LYS A 90 -6.70 -4.19 -13.15
CA LYS A 90 -6.88 -2.73 -13.33
C LYS A 90 -5.61 -1.92 -13.17
N LYS A 91 -4.64 -2.45 -12.42
CA LYS A 91 -3.44 -1.73 -11.97
C LYS A 91 -2.26 -2.70 -11.97
N ASN A 92 -1.05 -2.17 -12.12
CA ASN A 92 0.15 -2.98 -11.93
C ASN A 92 0.35 -3.23 -10.44
N LEU A 93 0.28 -4.49 -10.02
CA LEU A 93 0.53 -4.89 -8.64
C LEU A 93 1.98 -5.31 -8.48
N ILE A 94 2.70 -4.64 -7.58
CA ILE A 94 4.13 -4.87 -7.32
C ILE A 94 4.28 -5.29 -5.86
N TYR A 95 5.02 -6.35 -5.62
CA TYR A 95 5.27 -6.87 -4.28
C TYR A 95 6.75 -6.74 -3.94
N LEU A 96 7.05 -6.06 -2.83
CA LEU A 96 8.38 -5.89 -2.28
C LEU A 96 8.47 -6.62 -0.94
N VAL A 97 9.11 -7.78 -0.99
CA VAL A 97 9.34 -8.69 0.14
C VAL A 97 10.84 -8.91 0.31
N ASP A 98 11.26 -9.38 1.48
CA ASP A 98 12.64 -9.81 1.68
C ASP A 98 12.97 -11.02 0.78
N GLY A 99 14.23 -11.14 0.36
CA GLY A 99 14.72 -12.31 -0.38
C GLY A 99 15.01 -13.51 0.53
N ASP A 100 14.04 -13.90 1.35
CA ASP A 100 14.14 -15.04 2.27
C ASP A 100 12.89 -15.94 2.20
N VAL A 101 12.93 -17.04 2.96
CA VAL A 101 11.85 -18.06 2.98
C VAL A 101 10.50 -17.47 3.39
N TYR A 102 10.48 -16.40 4.17
CA TYR A 102 9.24 -15.74 4.59
C TYR A 102 8.71 -14.83 3.48
N GLY A 103 9.58 -14.17 2.73
CA GLY A 103 9.20 -13.41 1.55
C GLY A 103 8.52 -14.28 0.48
N ASP A 104 9.07 -15.48 0.22
CA ASP A 104 8.46 -16.44 -0.72
C ASP A 104 7.06 -16.89 -0.28
N SER A 105 6.80 -16.95 1.03
CA SER A 105 5.48 -17.34 1.56
C SER A 105 4.42 -16.24 1.50
N CYS A 106 4.81 -15.01 1.15
CA CYS A 106 3.89 -13.87 1.04
C CYS A 106 3.20 -13.77 -0.33
N LEU A 107 3.69 -14.48 -1.36
CA LEU A 107 3.21 -14.49 -2.74
C LEU A 107 2.39 -15.75 -3.06
#